data_AF-C7ZR39-F1
#
_entry.id   AF-C7ZR39-F1
#
_cell.length_a   1.000
_cell.length_b   1.000
_cell.length_c   1.000
_cell.angle_alpha   90.00
_cell.angle_beta   90.00
_cell.angle_gamma   90.00
#
_symmetry.space_group_name_H-M   'P 1'
#
loop_
_entity.id
_entity.type
_entity.pdbx_description
1 polymer ?
#
loop_
_entity_poly.entity_id
_entity_poly.type
_entity_poly.pdbx_seq_one_letter_code
_entity_poly.pdbx_strand_id
1 'polypeptide(L)'
;MKAYEGHGVKVFNTPGVNATAVAKIAVYLALSVSRDVPNIVIRQKQEGESWTRALEERIIASAGFDCHEEEPPPKDRYERLWACPGSIGTPHIAAATEATQVATTNGATDQVYAYLKNEALSVKV
;
A
#
# COMPACT_ATOMS: atom_id res chain seq x y z
N MET A 1 13.32 14.72 5.98
CA MET A 1 14.76 14.74 6.34
C MET A 1 15.29 16.16 6.46
N LYS A 2 15.24 16.98 5.39
CA LYS A 2 15.69 18.39 5.42
C LYS A 2 15.13 19.25 6.58
N ALA A 3 13.89 19.04 7.00
CA ALA A 3 13.31 19.77 8.14
C ALA A 3 13.97 19.46 9.50
N TYR A 4 14.60 18.30 9.65
CA TYR A 4 15.27 17.86 10.89
C TYR A 4 16.78 18.13 10.88
N GLU A 5 17.35 18.49 9.72
CA GLU A 5 18.76 18.84 9.59
C GLU A 5 19.08 20.07 10.46
N GLY A 6 20.18 20.00 11.23
CA GLY A 6 20.62 21.07 12.12
C GLY A 6 19.94 21.16 13.49
N HIS A 7 18.86 20.40 13.74
CA HIS A 7 18.06 20.50 14.98
C HIS A 7 18.40 19.43 16.04
N GLY A 8 19.45 18.61 15.80
CA GLY A 8 19.83 17.53 16.72
C GLY A 8 18.84 16.36 16.80
N VAL A 9 17.75 16.39 16.03
CA VAL A 9 16.73 15.34 15.99
C VAL A 9 17.25 14.14 15.20
N LYS A 10 17.24 12.96 15.81
CA LYS A 10 17.58 11.69 15.14
C LYS A 10 16.32 11.07 14.53
N VAL A 11 16.46 10.59 13.30
CA VAL A 11 15.38 9.93 12.55
C VAL A 11 15.78 8.49 12.25
N PHE A 12 14.86 7.56 12.50
CA PHE A 12 15.05 6.11 12.34
C PHE A 12 13.86 5.49 11.61
N ASN A 13 14.07 4.34 11.00
CA ASN A 13 13.01 3.51 10.44
C ASN A 13 13.18 2.04 10.90
N THR A 14 12.21 1.20 10.52
CA THR A 14 12.18 -0.25 10.78
C THR A 14 12.13 -1.01 9.46
N PRO A 15 13.25 -1.08 8.71
CA PRO A 15 13.26 -1.59 7.35
C PRO A 15 12.89 -3.08 7.31
N GLY A 16 12.07 -3.46 6.34
CA GLY A 16 11.70 -4.86 6.08
C GLY A 16 10.64 -5.46 7.01
N VAL A 17 10.26 -4.79 8.09
CA VAL A 17 9.27 -5.29 9.07
C VAL A 17 7.89 -5.58 8.44
N ASN A 18 7.50 -4.82 7.42
CA ASN A 18 6.24 -5.00 6.71
C ASN A 18 6.35 -5.89 5.46
N ALA A 19 7.54 -6.39 5.09
CA ALA A 19 7.77 -7.01 3.80
C ALA A 19 6.87 -8.23 3.54
N THR A 20 6.68 -9.09 4.55
CA THR A 20 5.81 -10.28 4.42
C THR A 20 4.34 -9.91 4.27
N ALA A 21 3.86 -8.91 5.02
CA ALA A 21 2.46 -8.47 4.94
C ALA A 21 2.17 -7.84 3.57
N VAL A 22 3.08 -6.97 3.11
CA VAL A 22 2.99 -6.33 1.79
C VAL A 22 3.03 -7.37 0.67
N ALA A 23 3.93 -8.35 0.75
CA ALA A 23 4.02 -9.43 -0.24
C ALA A 23 2.73 -10.26 -0.32
N LYS A 24 2.07 -10.53 0.82
CA LYS A 24 0.79 -11.25 0.84
C LYS A 24 -0.30 -10.47 0.13
N ILE A 25 -0.50 -9.20 0.45
CA ILE A 25 -1.50 -8.37 -0.22
C ILE A 25 -1.19 -8.19 -1.71
N ALA A 26 0.08 -8.04 -2.09
CA ALA A 26 0.47 -8.00 -3.49
C ALA A 26 0.06 -9.29 -4.24
N VAL A 27 0.29 -10.47 -3.66
CA VAL A 27 -0.15 -11.75 -4.25
C VAL A 27 -1.68 -11.85 -4.31
N TYR A 28 -2.39 -11.44 -3.26
CA TYR A 28 -3.86 -11.46 -3.27
C TYR A 28 -4.46 -10.52 -4.30
N LEU A 29 -3.91 -9.31 -4.45
CA LEU A 29 -4.30 -8.37 -5.49
C LEU A 29 -4.01 -8.96 -6.88
N ALA A 30 -2.82 -9.53 -7.08
CA ALA A 30 -2.43 -10.20 -8.33
C ALA A 30 -3.36 -11.37 -8.69
N LEU A 31 -3.74 -12.21 -7.72
CA LEU A 31 -4.69 -13.30 -7.92
C LEU A 31 -6.10 -12.79 -8.20
N SER A 32 -6.54 -11.74 -7.49
CA SER A 32 -7.87 -11.14 -7.68
C SER A 32 -8.03 -10.62 -9.10
N VAL A 33 -7.02 -9.91 -9.61
CA VAL A 33 -7.02 -9.39 -10.98
C VAL A 33 -6.86 -10.51 -12.02
N SER A 34 -5.98 -11.49 -11.78
CA SER A 34 -5.76 -12.62 -12.71
C SER A 34 -6.96 -13.56 -12.83
N ARG A 35 -7.82 -13.60 -11.81
CA ARG A 35 -9.03 -14.43 -11.78
C ARG A 35 -10.29 -13.69 -12.19
N ASP A 36 -10.15 -12.46 -12.68
CA ASP A 36 -11.27 -11.63 -13.13
C ASP A 36 -12.34 -11.41 -12.04
N VAL A 37 -11.95 -11.54 -10.76
CA VAL A 37 -12.86 -11.41 -9.61
C VAL A 37 -13.61 -10.07 -9.62
N PRO A 38 -12.96 -8.93 -9.93
CA PRO A 38 -13.65 -7.65 -10.04
C PRO A 38 -14.80 -7.68 -11.06
N ASN A 39 -14.57 -8.23 -12.25
CA ASN A 39 -15.58 -8.33 -13.30
C ASN A 39 -16.68 -9.35 -12.95
N ILE A 40 -16.35 -10.45 -12.27
CA ILE A 40 -17.34 -11.43 -11.78
C ILE A 40 -18.29 -10.77 -10.78
N VAL A 41 -17.76 -9.99 -9.83
CA VAL A 41 -18.57 -9.29 -8.80
C VAL A 41 -19.45 -8.21 -9.41
N ILE A 42 -18.94 -7.45 -10.39
CA ILE A 42 -19.70 -6.41 -11.10
C ILE A 42 -20.81 -7.03 -11.96
N ARG A 43 -20.50 -8.08 -12.74
CA ARG A 43 -21.48 -8.80 -13.57
C ARG A 43 -22.57 -9.48 -12.76
N GLN A 44 -22.24 -9.98 -11.56
CA GLN A 44 -23.24 -10.53 -10.64
C GLN A 44 -24.15 -9.45 -10.04
N LYS A 45 -23.70 -8.19 -9.97
CA LYS A 45 -24.48 -7.10 -9.40
C LYS A 45 -25.34 -6.35 -10.41
N GLN A 46 -24.90 -6.18 -11.67
CA GLN A 46 -25.57 -5.31 -12.64
C GLN A 46 -25.32 -5.77 -14.09
N GLU A 47 -26.36 -6.16 -14.81
CA GLU A 47 -26.33 -6.31 -16.27
C GLU A 47 -26.42 -4.91 -16.94
N GLY A 48 -25.44 -4.54 -17.80
CA GLY A 48 -25.52 -3.43 -18.76
C GLY A 48 -24.33 -2.45 -18.77
N GLU A 49 -23.33 -2.68 -19.64
CA GLU A 49 -21.98 -2.08 -19.68
C GLU A 49 -21.79 -0.70 -20.38
N SER A 50 -20.73 0.03 -19.98
CA SER A 50 -19.59 0.55 -20.79
C SER A 50 -18.46 1.15 -19.87
N TRP A 51 -17.37 1.77 -20.40
CA TRP A 51 -16.40 2.74 -19.79
C TRP A 51 -14.91 2.40 -19.45
N THR A 52 -14.23 1.60 -20.24
CA THR A 52 -13.49 2.17 -21.37
C THR A 52 -12.49 3.41 -21.12
N ARG A 53 -11.13 3.21 -21.03
CA ARG A 53 -10.09 3.67 -22.03
C ARG A 53 -8.79 2.84 -22.06
N ALA A 54 -8.01 2.74 -20.97
CA ALA A 54 -6.82 1.85 -20.97
C ALA A 54 -7.18 0.36 -20.77
N LEU A 55 -8.28 0.10 -20.06
CA LEU A 55 -8.93 -1.21 -19.96
C LEU A 55 -9.82 -1.54 -21.18
N GLU A 56 -10.40 -0.56 -21.89
CA GLU A 56 -11.06 -0.85 -23.21
C GLU A 56 -10.03 -1.01 -24.32
N GLU A 57 -8.93 -0.25 -24.33
CA GLU A 57 -7.86 -0.38 -25.31
C GLU A 57 -7.02 -1.66 -25.03
N ARG A 58 -7.34 -2.40 -23.94
CA ARG A 58 -6.78 -3.70 -23.55
C ARG A 58 -5.25 -3.72 -23.47
N ILE A 59 -4.63 -2.59 -23.14
CA ILE A 59 -3.18 -2.51 -22.90
C ILE A 59 -2.83 -3.26 -21.61
N ILE A 60 -3.70 -3.22 -20.60
CA ILE A 60 -3.61 -4.00 -19.36
C ILE A 60 -5.01 -4.52 -19.03
N ALA A 61 -5.13 -5.82 -18.71
CA ALA A 61 -6.44 -6.46 -18.49
C ALA A 61 -7.10 -6.06 -17.15
N SER A 62 -6.31 -5.68 -16.15
CA SER A 62 -6.76 -5.42 -14.78
C SER A 62 -5.61 -4.89 -13.91
N ALA A 63 -5.91 -4.15 -12.84
CA ALA A 63 -4.92 -3.56 -11.94
C ALA A 63 -5.34 -3.66 -10.46
N GLY A 64 -4.39 -4.06 -9.62
CA GLY A 64 -4.52 -4.11 -8.16
C GLY A 64 -3.57 -3.11 -7.50
N PHE A 65 -4.05 -2.27 -6.59
CA PHE A 65 -3.24 -1.24 -5.94
C PHE A 65 -3.57 -1.11 -4.44
N ASP A 66 -2.57 -0.84 -3.61
CA ASP A 66 -2.76 -0.53 -2.18
C ASP A 66 -2.46 0.94 -1.86
N CYS A 67 -1.82 1.68 -2.75
CA CYS A 67 -1.48 3.09 -2.53
C CYS A 67 -1.81 3.95 -3.74
N HIS A 68 -1.87 5.25 -3.50
CA HIS A 68 -2.00 6.29 -4.52
C HIS A 68 -0.78 7.21 -4.46
N GLU A 69 -0.51 7.90 -5.56
CA GLU A 69 0.58 8.90 -5.61
C GLU A 69 0.32 10.06 -4.63
N GLU A 70 -0.95 10.48 -4.53
CA GLU A 70 -1.42 11.46 -3.56
C GLU A 70 -2.39 10.78 -2.58
N GLU A 71 -2.13 10.97 -1.28
CA GLU A 71 -2.94 10.40 -0.21
C GLU A 71 -3.28 11.43 0.88
N PRO A 72 -4.54 11.48 1.38
CA PRO A 72 -5.68 10.65 0.96
C PRO A 72 -6.11 10.97 -0.49
N PRO A 73 -6.55 9.97 -1.28
CA PRO A 73 -6.72 10.16 -2.71
C PRO A 73 -7.91 11.08 -3.02
N PRO A 74 -7.71 12.25 -3.64
CA PRO A 74 -8.81 13.14 -3.98
C PRO A 74 -9.66 12.54 -5.11
N LYS A 75 -10.98 12.68 -4.95
CA LYS A 75 -11.97 12.01 -5.81
C LYS A 75 -11.85 12.42 -7.28
N ASP A 76 -11.67 13.70 -7.55
CA ASP A 76 -11.53 14.27 -8.90
C ASP A 76 -10.35 13.68 -9.69
N ARG A 77 -9.29 13.26 -9.00
CA ARG A 77 -8.10 12.63 -9.61
C ARG A 77 -8.28 11.14 -9.90
N TYR A 78 -8.98 10.41 -9.03
CA TYR A 78 -8.96 8.94 -9.05
C TYR A 78 -10.32 8.26 -9.31
N GLU A 79 -11.44 9.00 -9.34
CA GLU A 79 -12.79 8.45 -9.56
C GLU A 79 -12.88 7.58 -10.83
N ARG A 80 -12.25 8.02 -11.92
CA ARG A 80 -12.24 7.26 -13.18
C ARG A 80 -11.48 5.94 -13.06
N LEU A 81 -10.41 5.88 -12.27
CA LEU A 81 -9.68 4.64 -12.01
C LEU A 81 -10.55 3.67 -11.21
N TRP A 82 -11.28 4.15 -10.19
CA TRP A 82 -12.13 3.32 -9.34
C TRP A 82 -13.40 2.82 -10.05
N ALA A 83 -13.90 3.57 -11.03
CA ALA A 83 -15.03 3.16 -11.85
C ALA A 83 -14.67 2.04 -12.86
N CYS A 84 -13.38 1.76 -13.05
CA CYS A 84 -12.94 0.73 -13.99
C CYS A 84 -13.24 -0.68 -13.46
N PRO A 85 -13.93 -1.54 -14.24
CA PRO A 85 -14.30 -2.89 -13.78
C PRO A 85 -13.14 -3.80 -13.42
N GLY A 86 -11.96 -3.61 -14.05
CA GLY A 86 -10.73 -4.34 -13.76
C GLY A 86 -9.86 -3.72 -12.66
N SER A 87 -10.37 -2.73 -11.93
CA SER A 87 -9.63 -2.08 -10.84
C SER A 87 -10.03 -2.67 -9.48
N ILE A 88 -9.03 -2.96 -8.65
CA ILE A 88 -9.24 -3.31 -7.25
C ILE A 88 -8.20 -2.61 -6.42
N GLY A 89 -8.61 -2.05 -5.28
CA GLY A 89 -7.63 -1.48 -4.39
C GLY A 89 -8.06 -1.40 -2.95
N THR A 90 -7.04 -1.23 -2.11
CA THR A 90 -7.14 -1.14 -0.66
C THR A 90 -6.55 0.20 -0.21
N PRO A 91 -7.05 0.81 0.88
CA PRO A 91 -6.64 2.16 1.28
C PRO A 91 -5.37 2.15 2.14
N HIS A 92 -4.22 1.83 1.55
CA HIS A 92 -2.89 1.79 2.19
C HIS A 92 -2.85 0.92 3.45
N ILE A 93 -3.38 -0.29 3.35
CA ILE A 93 -3.49 -1.24 4.48
C ILE A 93 -2.63 -2.48 4.29
N ALA A 94 -1.73 -2.53 3.29
CA ALA A 94 -0.88 -3.70 3.06
C ALA A 94 -0.03 -4.10 4.28
N ALA A 95 0.34 -3.12 5.11
CA ALA A 95 1.11 -3.32 6.33
C ALA A 95 0.24 -3.45 7.61
N ALA A 96 -1.09 -3.33 7.53
CA ALA A 96 -1.98 -3.26 8.69
C ALA A 96 -2.31 -4.64 9.29
N THR A 97 -1.29 -5.49 9.46
CA THR A 97 -1.43 -6.80 10.15
C THR A 97 -0.94 -6.70 11.58
N GLU A 98 -1.51 -7.48 12.49
CA GLU A 98 -1.07 -7.54 13.90
C GLU A 98 0.44 -7.77 14.00
N ALA A 99 0.97 -8.75 13.27
CA ALA A 99 2.39 -9.08 13.28
C ALA A 99 3.27 -7.89 12.84
N THR A 100 2.89 -7.18 11.77
CA THR A 100 3.63 -5.99 11.30
C THR A 100 3.53 -4.84 12.29
N GLN A 101 2.37 -4.62 12.91
CA GLN A 101 2.21 -3.58 13.92
C GLN A 101 3.07 -3.87 15.16
N VAL A 102 3.02 -5.09 15.70
CA VAL A 102 3.85 -5.52 16.83
C VAL A 102 5.34 -5.38 16.51
N ALA A 103 5.78 -5.87 15.35
CA ALA A 103 7.18 -5.78 14.97
C ALA A 103 7.65 -4.34 14.72
N THR A 104 6.76 -3.47 14.20
CA THR A 104 7.08 -2.05 14.00
C THR A 104 7.19 -1.33 15.35
N THR A 105 6.27 -1.60 16.27
CA THR A 105 6.32 -1.07 17.65
C THR A 105 7.58 -1.52 18.37
N ASN A 106 7.92 -2.81 18.31
CA ASN A 106 9.13 -3.34 18.92
C ASN A 106 10.38 -2.69 18.31
N GLY A 107 10.50 -2.67 16.98
CA GLY A 107 11.64 -2.06 16.31
C GLY A 107 11.80 -0.56 16.62
N ALA A 108 10.70 0.18 16.70
CA ALA A 108 10.75 1.60 17.09
C ALA A 108 11.19 1.77 18.56
N THR A 109 10.66 0.95 19.46
CA THR A 109 10.99 0.98 20.91
C THR A 109 12.45 0.60 21.15
N ASP A 110 12.93 -0.44 20.47
CA ASP A 110 14.32 -0.91 20.55
C ASP A 110 15.31 0.17 20.11
N GLN A 111 14.99 0.93 19.04
CA GLN A 111 15.83 2.03 18.56
C GLN A 111 15.89 3.19 19.55
N VAL A 112 14.76 3.53 20.19
CA VAL A 112 14.73 4.54 21.25
C VAL A 112 15.57 4.09 22.44
N TYR A 113 15.42 2.82 22.85
CA TYR A 113 16.18 2.25 23.95
C TYR A 113 17.69 2.26 23.68
N ALA A 114 18.11 1.78 22.50
CA ALA A 114 19.51 1.79 22.07
C ALA A 114 20.09 3.23 22.06
N TYR A 115 19.32 4.20 21.57
CA TYR A 115 19.74 5.61 21.60
C TYR A 115 19.99 6.11 23.03
N LEU A 116 19.08 5.84 23.97
CA LEU A 116 19.23 6.23 25.38
C LEU A 116 20.41 5.54 26.07
N LYS A 117 20.82 4.37 25.59
CA LYS A 117 21.97 3.61 26.10
C LYS A 117 23.30 3.94 25.42
N ASN A 118 23.31 4.85 24.44
CA ASN A 118 24.47 5.11 23.57
C ASN A 118 24.97 3.86 22.84
N GLU A 119 24.06 2.95 22.50
CA GLU A 119 24.35 1.74 21.73
C GLU A 119 24.27 2.01 20.22
N ALA A 120 24.77 1.06 19.42
CA ALA A 120 24.72 1.15 17.97
C ALA A 120 23.27 1.02 17.45
N LEU A 121 22.82 2.00 16.68
CA LEU A 121 21.47 2.05 16.12
C LEU A 121 21.37 1.25 14.81
N SER A 122 20.25 0.56 14.61
CA SER A 122 20.15 -0.50 13.60
C SER A 122 19.82 -0.03 12.18
N VAL A 123 19.82 1.28 11.90
CA VAL A 123 19.99 1.95 10.58
C VAL A 123 19.61 3.43 10.72
N LYS A 124 20.34 4.32 10.02
CA LYS A 124 19.99 5.75 9.89
C LYS A 124 19.29 5.95 8.55
N VAL A 125 18.21 6.73 8.55
CA VAL A 125 17.60 7.28 7.32
C VAL A 125 18.44 8.44 6.81
#